data_AF-A0A6C0LXI4-F1
#
_entry.id   AF-A0A6C0LXI4-F1
#
_cell.length_a   1.000
_cell.length_b   1.000
_cell.length_c   1.000
_cell.angle_alpha   90.00
_cell.angle_beta   90.00
_cell.angle_gamma   90.00
#
_symmetry.space_group_name_H-M   'P 1'
#
loop_
_entity.id
_entity.type
_entity.pdbx_description
1 polymer ?
#
loop_
_entity_poly.entity_id
_entity_poly.type
_entity_poly.pdbx_seq_one_letter_code
_entity_poly.pdbx_strand_id
1 'polypeptide(L)'
;MLTSTVSDIAINYTTAKHAIKFDITFGEGKEDADGISEKERKNFTNNYDIEVFESGEGDDYAKGYRVITNEGPLVIKLENITIKNENSKYDYAIGFALDNEAPEYYLNYSTVPINIKRDGTMWTIPANNGLGYNFDQNPNAKYQWLAKKALDEGYKPTEDELKLGMEVSSQNTGLIYLTFMVFRKLKQEPVTRSTTRGGDGTRSSSAARFGYGNEASSASVKSEFEYATETEKYVLPIRLRISDDSAISNINCSRHLEGANLNALRRKTMTVPF
;
A
#
# COMPACT_ATOMS: atom_id res chain seq x y z
N MET A 1 -23.24 -1.73 12.12
CA MET A 1 -23.75 -2.42 10.91
C MET A 1 -22.95 -1.91 9.71
N LEU A 2 -23.42 -2.04 8.46
CA LEU A 2 -23.02 -1.05 7.44
C LEU A 2 -23.59 0.30 7.89
N THR A 3 -22.75 1.34 7.96
CA THR A 3 -23.11 2.65 8.49
C THR A 3 -23.16 3.70 7.38
N SER A 4 -22.20 3.66 6.44
CA SER A 4 -22.15 4.54 5.27
C SER A 4 -21.25 3.95 4.18
N THR A 5 -21.28 4.56 2.99
CA THR A 5 -20.29 4.36 1.93
C THR A 5 -19.61 5.70 1.64
N VAL A 6 -18.29 5.69 1.48
CA VAL A 6 -17.46 6.90 1.28
C VAL A 6 -16.40 6.66 0.19
N SER A 7 -15.85 7.74 -0.36
CA SER A 7 -14.78 7.73 -1.37
C SER A 7 -13.36 7.63 -0.82
N ASP A 8 -13.20 7.83 0.49
CA ASP A 8 -11.95 8.12 1.17
C ASP A 8 -12.01 7.76 2.66
N ILE A 9 -10.85 7.53 3.28
CA ILE A 9 -10.72 7.33 4.73
C ILE A 9 -9.86 8.45 5.31
N ALA A 10 -10.48 9.41 5.98
CA ALA A 10 -9.79 10.47 6.71
C ALA A 10 -9.15 9.94 8.01
N ILE A 11 -7.85 9.62 7.97
CA ILE A 11 -7.09 9.14 9.12
C ILE A 11 -6.68 10.30 10.01
N ASN A 12 -6.93 10.12 11.31
CA ASN A 12 -6.70 11.11 12.34
C ASN A 12 -6.23 10.38 13.60
N TYR A 13 -4.96 10.49 13.97
CA TYR A 13 -4.45 9.91 15.23
C TYR A 13 -3.40 10.80 15.90
N THR A 14 -3.23 10.62 17.21
CA THR A 14 -2.24 11.32 18.03
C THR A 14 -1.25 10.33 18.61
N THR A 15 0.03 10.67 18.52
CA THR A 15 1.11 10.01 19.25
C THR A 15 1.47 10.83 20.49
N ALA A 16 2.37 10.32 21.33
CA ALA A 16 2.88 11.05 22.49
C ALA A 16 3.47 12.45 22.17
N LYS A 17 3.86 12.71 20.92
CA LYS A 17 4.45 14.00 20.48
C LYS A 17 3.71 14.70 19.34
N HIS A 18 3.04 13.98 18.44
CA HIS A 18 2.53 14.53 17.18
C HIS A 18 1.05 14.24 16.98
N ALA A 19 0.34 15.12 16.27
CA ALA A 19 -0.97 14.82 15.72
C ALA A 19 -0.84 14.62 14.20
N ILE A 20 -1.24 13.46 13.72
CA ILE A 20 -1.09 13.00 12.33
C ILE A 20 -2.48 13.00 11.68
N LYS A 21 -2.57 13.58 10.48
CA LYS A 21 -3.75 13.54 9.62
C LYS A 21 -3.35 13.22 8.18
N PHE A 22 -4.12 12.41 7.48
CA PHE A 22 -4.00 12.19 6.03
C PHE A 22 -5.25 11.44 5.54
N ASP A 23 -5.54 11.54 4.26
CA ASP A 23 -6.67 10.85 3.64
C ASP A 23 -6.17 9.68 2.79
N ILE A 24 -6.86 8.54 2.89
CA ILE A 24 -6.59 7.33 2.09
C ILE A 24 -7.69 7.17 1.05
N THR A 25 -7.34 7.19 -0.23
CA THR A 25 -8.25 6.86 -1.35
C THR A 25 -7.80 5.57 -2.04
N PHE A 26 -8.71 4.94 -2.77
CA PHE A 26 -8.50 3.66 -3.46
C PHE A 26 -9.04 3.76 -4.89
N GLY A 27 -8.45 3.09 -5.89
CA GLY A 27 -8.93 3.10 -7.28
C GLY A 27 -8.24 2.07 -8.19
N GLU A 28 -8.63 1.99 -9.45
CA GLU A 28 -8.14 0.99 -10.41
C GLU A 28 -6.92 1.47 -11.21
N GLY A 29 -5.84 0.68 -11.24
CA GLY A 29 -4.62 0.95 -12.01
C GLY A 29 -4.53 0.11 -13.29
N LYS A 30 -3.52 0.37 -14.13
CA LYS A 30 -3.22 -0.46 -15.33
C LYS A 30 -2.22 -1.57 -14.98
N GLU A 31 -2.26 -2.73 -15.64
CA GLU A 31 -1.20 -3.76 -15.45
C GLU A 31 0.14 -3.21 -15.96
N ASP A 32 1.26 -3.53 -15.30
CA ASP A 32 2.60 -3.24 -15.85
C ASP A 32 2.83 -4.11 -17.10
N ALA A 33 2.80 -3.46 -18.26
CA ALA A 33 2.80 -4.06 -19.60
C ALA A 33 3.48 -3.12 -20.62
N ASP A 34 3.93 -3.65 -21.75
CA ASP A 34 4.69 -2.90 -22.76
C ASP A 34 3.96 -1.63 -23.22
N GLY A 35 4.64 -0.49 -23.10
CA GLY A 35 4.12 0.83 -23.49
C GLY A 35 3.31 1.56 -22.40
N ILE A 36 2.99 0.94 -21.26
CA ILE A 36 2.36 1.63 -20.13
C ILE A 36 3.41 2.39 -19.31
N SER A 37 3.22 3.71 -19.13
CA SER A 37 4.10 4.49 -18.26
C SER A 37 3.79 4.29 -16.77
N GLU A 38 4.80 4.37 -15.91
CA GLU A 38 4.64 4.35 -14.44
C GLU A 38 3.56 5.34 -13.96
N LYS A 39 3.48 6.52 -14.59
CA LYS A 39 2.44 7.52 -14.28
C LYS A 39 1.04 6.96 -14.57
N GLU A 40 0.81 6.37 -15.73
CA GLU A 40 -0.50 5.80 -16.07
C GLU A 40 -0.83 4.58 -15.24
N ARG A 41 0.17 3.75 -14.93
CA ARG A 41 0.03 2.58 -14.07
C ARG A 41 -0.52 2.94 -12.68
N LYS A 42 -0.04 4.06 -12.13
CA LYS A 42 -0.36 4.57 -10.78
C LYS A 42 -1.53 5.56 -10.70
N ASN A 43 -2.15 5.98 -11.80
CA ASN A 43 -3.23 6.97 -11.77
C ASN A 43 -4.59 6.35 -12.14
N PHE A 44 -5.57 6.55 -11.27
CA PHE A 44 -6.98 6.18 -11.45
C PHE A 44 -7.83 7.45 -11.65
N THR A 45 -8.98 7.32 -12.32
CA THR A 45 -9.94 8.44 -12.52
C THR A 45 -11.10 8.44 -11.55
N ASN A 46 -11.49 7.25 -11.06
CA ASN A 46 -12.61 7.04 -10.17
C ASN A 46 -12.11 6.40 -8.88
N ASN A 47 -12.58 6.87 -7.73
CA ASN A 47 -12.35 6.18 -6.47
C ASN A 47 -13.21 4.90 -6.41
N TYR A 48 -12.70 3.87 -5.76
CA TYR A 48 -13.48 2.71 -5.32
C TYR A 48 -14.34 3.05 -4.11
N ASP A 49 -15.53 2.47 -4.03
CA ASP A 49 -16.43 2.63 -2.89
C ASP A 49 -15.85 1.96 -1.63
N ILE A 50 -15.90 2.69 -0.51
CA ILE A 50 -15.46 2.22 0.81
C ILE A 50 -16.67 2.14 1.73
N GLU A 51 -17.13 0.93 1.99
CA GLU A 51 -18.16 0.66 2.99
C GLU A 51 -17.58 0.77 4.39
N VAL A 52 -18.22 1.56 5.24
CA VAL A 52 -17.82 1.85 6.62
C VAL A 52 -18.73 1.10 7.59
N PHE A 53 -18.12 0.33 8.49
CA PHE A 53 -18.81 -0.47 9.49
C PHE A 53 -18.50 0.06 10.88
N GLU A 54 -19.52 0.47 11.62
CA GLU A 54 -19.38 0.97 13.00
C GLU A 54 -20.28 0.19 13.97
N SER A 55 -19.81 0.03 15.20
CA SER A 55 -20.48 -0.71 16.29
C SER A 55 -19.87 -0.35 17.64
N GLY A 56 -20.68 -0.36 18.70
CA GLY A 56 -20.25 0.05 20.04
C GLY A 56 -20.31 1.57 20.23
N GLU A 57 -20.17 2.01 21.48
CA GLU A 57 -20.17 3.41 21.89
C GLU A 57 -19.10 3.62 22.98
N GLY A 58 -18.57 4.84 23.10
CA GLY A 58 -17.53 5.14 24.08
C GLY A 58 -16.26 4.30 23.86
N ASP A 59 -15.78 3.66 24.93
CA ASP A 59 -14.54 2.86 24.91
C ASP A 59 -14.68 1.53 24.12
N ASP A 60 -15.92 1.04 23.92
CA ASP A 60 -16.21 -0.17 23.13
C ASP A 60 -16.41 0.13 21.62
N TYR A 61 -16.17 1.37 21.18
CA TYR A 61 -16.37 1.77 19.78
C TYR A 61 -15.35 1.12 18.82
N ALA A 62 -15.86 0.34 17.87
CA ALA A 62 -15.10 -0.30 16.81
C ALA A 62 -15.54 0.21 15.43
N LYS A 63 -14.55 0.54 14.59
CA LYS A 63 -14.72 0.98 13.20
C LYS A 63 -13.89 0.12 12.25
N GLY A 64 -14.52 -0.39 11.20
CA GLY A 64 -13.90 -1.21 10.15
C GLY A 64 -14.28 -0.74 8.76
N TYR A 65 -13.46 -1.10 7.77
CA TYR A 65 -13.59 -0.63 6.39
C TYR A 65 -13.56 -1.80 5.40
N ARG A 66 -14.40 -1.72 4.37
CA ARG A 66 -14.43 -2.67 3.26
C ARG A 66 -14.45 -1.93 1.93
N VAL A 67 -13.40 -2.04 1.14
CA VAL A 67 -13.36 -1.44 -0.21
C VAL A 67 -13.93 -2.44 -1.22
N ILE A 68 -14.80 -1.96 -2.11
CA ILE A 68 -15.31 -2.69 -3.26
C ILE A 68 -14.41 -2.37 -4.46
N THR A 69 -13.70 -3.38 -4.95
CA THR A 69 -12.66 -3.28 -5.99
C THR A 69 -13.02 -4.10 -7.23
N ASN A 70 -12.41 -3.83 -8.39
CA ASN A 70 -12.46 -4.73 -9.53
C ASN A 70 -11.32 -5.76 -9.48
N GLU A 71 -11.38 -6.81 -10.30
CA GLU A 71 -10.20 -7.65 -10.55
C GLU A 71 -9.17 -6.91 -11.39
N GLY A 72 -7.97 -6.74 -10.84
CA GLY A 72 -6.89 -6.02 -11.50
C GLY A 72 -5.99 -5.30 -10.51
N PRO A 73 -5.14 -4.37 -10.97
CA PRO A 73 -4.35 -3.52 -10.09
C PRO A 73 -5.25 -2.65 -9.24
N LEU A 74 -5.12 -2.81 -7.91
CA LEU A 74 -5.55 -1.74 -7.02
C LEU A 74 -4.53 -0.59 -7.15
N VAL A 75 -4.93 0.59 -6.72
CA VAL A 75 -4.10 1.75 -6.42
C VAL A 75 -4.63 2.29 -5.09
N ILE A 76 -3.74 2.53 -4.12
CA ILE A 76 -4.03 3.40 -2.97
C ILE A 76 -3.58 4.81 -3.35
N LYS A 77 -4.09 5.84 -2.70
CA LYS A 77 -3.51 7.19 -2.75
C LYS A 77 -3.53 7.78 -1.35
N LEU A 78 -2.43 8.44 -1.00
CA LEU A 78 -2.22 9.06 0.30
C LEU A 78 -2.02 10.56 0.09
N GLU A 79 -2.87 11.38 0.68
CA GLU A 79 -2.91 12.82 0.46
C GLU A 79 -3.21 13.63 1.73
N ASN A 80 -3.09 14.96 1.64
CA ASN A 80 -3.29 15.91 2.74
C ASN A 80 -2.44 15.62 3.99
N ILE A 81 -1.32 14.92 3.80
CA ILE A 81 -0.45 14.40 4.88
C ILE A 81 0.06 15.56 5.74
N THR A 82 -0.47 15.64 6.95
CA THR A 82 -0.22 16.72 7.91
C THR A 82 0.32 16.12 9.21
N ILE A 83 1.47 16.61 9.66
CA ILE A 83 2.06 16.23 10.96
C ILE A 83 2.24 17.51 11.77
N LYS A 84 1.56 17.59 12.93
CA LYS A 84 1.62 18.76 13.83
C LYS A 84 2.61 18.55 14.97
N ASN A 85 2.92 19.64 15.67
CA ASN A 85 3.91 19.71 16.77
C ASN A 85 5.34 19.33 16.33
N GLU A 86 5.70 19.64 15.07
CA GLU A 86 7.03 19.39 14.53
C GLU A 86 8.11 20.13 15.34
N ASN A 87 9.23 19.45 15.60
CA ASN A 87 10.45 20.14 16.00
C ASN A 87 11.03 20.84 14.76
N SER A 88 11.14 22.16 14.78
CA SER A 88 11.52 22.98 13.62
C SER A 88 12.86 22.60 12.98
N LYS A 89 13.76 21.93 13.71
CA LYS A 89 15.06 21.40 13.23
C LYS A 89 14.93 20.23 12.24
N TYR A 90 13.76 19.63 12.11
CA TYR A 90 13.55 18.41 11.32
C TYR A 90 12.50 18.62 10.22
N ASP A 91 12.67 17.92 9.10
CA ASP A 91 11.59 17.60 8.17
C ASP A 91 10.90 16.33 8.65
N TYR A 92 9.58 16.26 8.53
CA TYR A 92 8.79 15.09 8.92
C TYR A 92 8.20 14.36 7.71
N ALA A 93 7.99 13.06 7.89
CA ALA A 93 7.39 12.16 6.93
C ALA A 93 6.50 11.15 7.63
N ILE A 94 5.54 10.59 6.90
CA ILE A 94 4.87 9.36 7.30
C ILE A 94 5.54 8.18 6.59
N GLY A 95 5.87 7.15 7.34
CA GLY A 95 6.28 5.85 6.84
C GLY A 95 5.04 5.00 6.56
N PHE A 96 5.01 4.30 5.42
CA PHE A 96 3.89 3.49 5.00
C PHE A 96 4.32 2.11 4.49
N ALA A 97 3.60 1.07 4.92
CA ALA A 97 3.64 -0.25 4.32
C ALA A 97 2.24 -0.88 4.36
N LEU A 98 2.06 -1.93 3.56
CA LEU A 98 0.90 -2.80 3.62
C LEU A 98 1.42 -4.22 3.84
N ASP A 99 0.69 -5.05 4.57
CA ASP A 99 0.91 -6.49 4.66
C ASP A 99 -0.39 -7.29 4.46
N ASN A 100 -0.28 -8.53 3.98
CA ASN A 100 -1.40 -9.47 3.80
C ASN A 100 -1.76 -10.26 5.09
N GLU A 101 -1.04 -10.03 6.18
CA GLU A 101 -1.25 -10.63 7.51
C GLU A 101 -1.02 -9.57 8.59
N ALA A 102 -1.47 -9.80 9.83
CA ALA A 102 -1.34 -8.82 10.90
C ALA A 102 0.15 -8.66 11.32
N PRO A 103 0.77 -7.48 11.20
CA PRO A 103 2.21 -7.34 11.38
C PRO A 103 2.63 -7.27 12.86
N GLU A 104 3.39 -8.26 13.31
CA GLU A 104 3.94 -8.31 14.68
C GLU A 104 5.32 -7.65 14.72
N TYR A 105 5.57 -6.79 15.71
CA TYR A 105 6.83 -6.04 15.84
C TYR A 105 7.47 -6.28 17.21
N TYR A 106 8.78 -6.55 17.20
CA TYR A 106 9.54 -6.70 18.46
C TYR A 106 9.66 -5.37 19.23
N LEU A 107 9.82 -4.23 18.54
CA LEU A 107 9.98 -2.91 19.14
C LEU A 107 9.25 -1.81 18.35
N ASN A 108 8.95 -0.69 19.01
CA ASN A 108 8.20 0.42 18.40
C ASN A 108 8.90 1.01 17.17
N TYR A 109 10.23 1.06 17.15
CA TYR A 109 11.02 1.56 16.01
C TYR A 109 11.23 0.54 14.89
N SER A 110 10.84 -0.74 15.05
CA SER A 110 11.03 -1.77 14.02
C SER A 110 10.18 -1.47 12.77
N THR A 111 10.83 -1.29 11.61
CA THR A 111 10.19 -0.97 10.32
C THR A 111 9.87 -2.21 9.46
N VAL A 112 10.24 -3.40 9.94
CA VAL A 112 9.93 -4.71 9.36
C VAL A 112 9.37 -5.58 10.50
N PRO A 113 8.23 -6.26 10.30
CA PRO A 113 7.66 -7.16 11.30
C PRO A 113 8.44 -8.49 11.38
N ILE A 114 8.26 -9.24 12.47
CA ILE A 114 8.97 -10.51 12.70
C ILE A 114 8.30 -11.71 12.02
N ASN A 115 6.99 -11.62 11.77
CA ASN A 115 6.17 -12.70 11.21
C ASN A 115 6.01 -12.62 9.67
N ILE A 116 6.25 -11.45 9.04
CA ILE A 116 5.98 -11.22 7.62
C ILE A 116 7.24 -10.82 6.85
N LYS A 117 7.57 -11.59 5.81
CA LYS A 117 8.72 -11.35 4.92
C LYS A 117 8.38 -10.27 3.88
N ARG A 118 8.67 -9.00 4.22
CA ARG A 118 8.71 -7.87 3.28
C ARG A 118 9.97 -7.90 2.43
N ASP A 119 9.89 -7.51 1.16
CA ASP A 119 11.07 -7.18 0.35
C ASP A 119 11.38 -5.68 0.45
N GLY A 120 11.91 -5.26 1.61
CA GLY A 120 12.29 -3.88 1.89
C GLY A 120 11.63 -3.28 3.13
N THR A 121 11.95 -2.02 3.41
CA THR A 121 11.39 -1.23 4.51
C THR A 121 10.24 -0.34 4.05
N MET A 122 9.43 0.15 4.98
CA MET A 122 8.32 1.09 4.69
C MET A 122 8.71 2.23 3.74
N TRP A 123 7.84 2.53 2.77
CA TRP A 123 7.89 3.74 1.96
C TRP A 123 7.94 4.97 2.88
N THR A 124 8.71 6.00 2.53
CA THR A 124 8.74 7.27 3.29
C THR A 124 8.13 8.39 2.46
N ILE A 125 7.17 9.13 3.03
CA ILE A 125 6.36 10.12 2.34
C ILE A 125 6.46 11.46 3.07
N PRO A 126 7.10 12.50 2.50
CA PRO A 126 7.20 13.81 3.13
C PRO A 126 5.83 14.40 3.46
N ALA A 127 5.69 14.91 4.68
CA ALA A 127 4.46 15.55 5.16
C ALA A 127 4.46 17.06 4.89
N ASN A 128 3.34 17.72 5.22
CA ASN A 128 3.18 19.18 5.29
C ASN A 128 3.48 19.95 3.99
N ASN A 129 3.40 19.27 2.84
CA ASN A 129 3.68 19.82 1.51
C ASN A 129 2.45 19.97 0.60
N GLY A 130 1.27 19.50 1.04
CA GLY A 130 0.01 19.55 0.28
C GLY A 130 -0.05 18.63 -0.95
N LEU A 131 0.86 17.65 -1.07
CA LEU A 131 0.90 16.73 -2.20
C LEU A 131 0.10 15.44 -1.92
N GLY A 132 -0.55 14.95 -2.97
CA GLY A 132 -1.05 13.58 -3.05
C GLY A 132 -0.01 12.67 -3.71
N TYR A 133 0.08 11.44 -3.22
CA TYR A 133 0.98 10.41 -3.72
C TYR A 133 0.17 9.21 -4.18
N ASN A 134 0.48 8.66 -5.36
CA ASN A 134 -0.35 7.68 -6.05
C ASN A 134 0.35 6.31 -6.08
N PHE A 135 -0.29 5.34 -5.45
CA PHE A 135 0.40 4.29 -4.69
C PHE A 135 0.05 2.89 -5.29
N ASP A 136 0.95 2.16 -6.01
CA ASP A 136 0.71 0.80 -6.58
C ASP A 136 1.70 -0.44 -6.47
N GLN A 137 2.95 -0.37 -5.97
CA GLN A 137 3.88 -1.51 -5.74
C GLN A 137 4.49 -1.67 -4.32
N ASN A 138 4.98 -2.88 -4.01
CA ASN A 138 5.72 -3.24 -2.80
C ASN A 138 6.95 -2.36 -2.43
N PRO A 139 7.50 -2.46 -1.19
CA PRO A 139 8.63 -1.63 -0.72
C PRO A 139 9.84 -1.47 -1.65
N ASN A 140 10.34 -2.54 -2.29
CA ASN A 140 11.43 -2.44 -3.28
C ASN A 140 10.96 -1.99 -4.69
N ALA A 141 9.67 -1.69 -4.86
CA ALA A 141 8.97 -1.48 -6.13
C ALA A 141 9.02 -2.67 -7.11
N LYS A 142 9.45 -3.85 -6.65
CA LYS A 142 9.61 -5.06 -7.47
C LYS A 142 8.31 -5.61 -8.05
N TYR A 143 7.18 -5.55 -7.34
CA TYR A 143 5.94 -6.21 -7.76
C TYR A 143 4.71 -5.32 -7.58
N GLN A 144 3.87 -5.26 -8.62
CA GLN A 144 2.58 -4.57 -8.58
C GLN A 144 1.58 -5.29 -7.67
N TRP A 145 0.71 -4.52 -7.03
CA TRP A 145 -0.20 -4.96 -5.97
C TRP A 145 -1.65 -5.13 -6.51
N LEU A 146 -2.19 -6.36 -6.48
CA LEU A 146 -3.35 -6.82 -7.27
C LEU A 146 -4.57 -7.29 -6.45
N ALA A 147 -5.77 -7.00 -6.94
CA ALA A 147 -7.07 -7.50 -6.50
C ALA A 147 -7.59 -8.63 -7.41
N LYS A 148 -8.15 -9.69 -6.80
CA LYS A 148 -8.74 -10.85 -7.49
C LYS A 148 -9.78 -11.57 -6.62
N LYS A 149 -10.73 -12.27 -7.24
CA LYS A 149 -11.69 -13.16 -6.57
C LYS A 149 -10.93 -14.36 -5.97
N ALA A 150 -11.36 -14.81 -4.80
CA ALA A 150 -10.83 -15.99 -4.14
C ALA A 150 -11.54 -17.26 -4.67
N LEU A 151 -10.98 -18.43 -4.38
CA LEU A 151 -11.62 -19.72 -4.69
C LEU A 151 -12.88 -19.90 -3.82
N ASP A 152 -13.88 -20.62 -4.35
CA ASP A 152 -15.17 -20.81 -3.66
C ASP A 152 -15.04 -21.51 -2.30
N GLU A 153 -15.92 -21.18 -1.36
CA GLU A 153 -15.93 -21.81 -0.03
C GLU A 153 -16.18 -23.33 -0.15
N GLY A 154 -15.30 -24.12 0.46
CA GLY A 154 -15.32 -25.59 0.35
C GLY A 154 -14.57 -26.16 -0.85
N TYR A 155 -14.06 -25.33 -1.77
CA TYR A 155 -13.11 -25.77 -2.78
C TYR A 155 -11.83 -26.33 -2.13
N LYS A 156 -11.18 -27.29 -2.80
CA LYS A 156 -9.93 -27.93 -2.36
C LYS A 156 -8.82 -27.63 -3.37
N PRO A 157 -7.98 -26.61 -3.14
CA PRO A 157 -6.89 -26.28 -4.04
C PRO A 157 -5.90 -27.44 -4.18
N THR A 158 -5.38 -27.61 -5.39
CA THR A 158 -4.24 -28.48 -5.66
C THR A 158 -2.97 -27.95 -4.99
N GLU A 159 -1.96 -28.80 -4.83
CA GLU A 159 -0.66 -28.35 -4.33
C GLU A 159 -0.04 -27.23 -5.18
N ASP A 160 -0.27 -27.22 -6.49
CA ASP A 160 0.21 -26.17 -7.38
C ASP A 160 -0.48 -24.84 -7.09
N GLU A 161 -1.81 -24.81 -6.94
CA GLU A 161 -2.56 -23.58 -6.62
C GLU A 161 -2.19 -23.02 -5.25
N LEU A 162 -1.90 -23.88 -4.26
CA LEU A 162 -1.34 -23.47 -2.97
C LEU A 162 0.06 -22.86 -3.12
N LYS A 163 0.93 -23.45 -3.95
CA LYS A 163 2.27 -22.91 -4.26
C LYS A 163 2.22 -21.61 -5.08
N LEU A 164 1.18 -21.41 -5.89
CA LEU A 164 0.88 -20.13 -6.55
C LEU A 164 0.30 -19.10 -5.56
N GLY A 165 -0.08 -19.50 -4.35
CA GLY A 165 -0.61 -18.62 -3.32
C GLY A 165 -2.06 -18.21 -3.54
N MET A 166 -2.90 -19.11 -4.04
CA MET A 166 -4.35 -18.90 -4.18
C MET A 166 -5.06 -19.11 -2.84
N GLU A 167 -5.93 -18.17 -2.46
CA GLU A 167 -6.74 -18.26 -1.24
C GLU A 167 -8.12 -18.86 -1.52
N VAL A 168 -8.62 -19.68 -0.60
CA VAL A 168 -10.03 -20.08 -0.50
C VAL A 168 -10.81 -19.00 0.26
N SER A 169 -12.07 -18.79 -0.10
CA SER A 169 -12.98 -17.88 0.59
C SER A 169 -13.18 -18.30 2.05
N SER A 170 -12.95 -17.36 2.96
CA SER A 170 -12.99 -17.55 4.42
C SER A 170 -13.33 -16.24 5.12
N GLN A 171 -13.50 -16.27 6.45
CA GLN A 171 -13.73 -15.06 7.25
C GLN A 171 -12.58 -14.05 7.23
N ASN A 172 -11.36 -14.44 6.83
CA ASN A 172 -10.18 -13.57 6.81
C ASN A 172 -9.68 -13.23 5.38
N THR A 173 -10.21 -13.89 4.35
CA THR A 173 -9.77 -13.74 2.96
C THR A 173 -9.91 -12.30 2.47
N GLY A 174 -8.88 -11.78 1.82
CA GLY A 174 -8.84 -10.40 1.34
C GLY A 174 -8.72 -9.32 2.44
N LEU A 175 -8.35 -9.67 3.67
CA LEU A 175 -7.85 -8.70 4.65
C LEU A 175 -6.46 -8.19 4.26
N ILE A 176 -6.23 -6.91 4.51
CA ILE A 176 -4.94 -6.23 4.37
C ILE A 176 -4.71 -5.30 5.56
N TYR A 177 -3.45 -5.05 5.89
CA TYR A 177 -3.04 -4.26 7.04
C TYR A 177 -2.15 -3.10 6.58
N LEU A 178 -2.68 -1.88 6.60
CA LEU A 178 -1.91 -0.67 6.31
C LEU A 178 -1.18 -0.22 7.58
N THR A 179 0.15 -0.33 7.62
CA THR A 179 0.97 0.14 8.73
C THR A 179 1.50 1.54 8.44
N PHE A 180 1.34 2.43 9.41
CA PHE A 180 1.84 3.81 9.41
C PHE A 180 2.75 4.08 10.61
N MET A 181 3.81 4.87 10.40
CA MET A 181 4.79 5.27 11.40
C MET A 181 5.23 6.72 11.17
N VAL A 182 5.68 7.44 12.19
CA VAL A 182 6.25 8.79 11.99
C VAL A 182 7.75 8.70 11.77
N PHE A 183 8.24 9.45 10.79
CA PHE A 183 9.62 9.55 10.39
C PHE A 183 10.09 11.01 10.41
N ARG A 184 11.39 11.24 10.61
CA ARG A 184 12.00 12.57 10.59
C ARG A 184 13.40 12.53 9.97
N LYS A 185 13.88 13.66 9.46
CA LYS A 185 15.31 13.88 9.17
C LYS A 185 15.72 15.28 9.58
N LEU A 186 17.00 15.50 9.89
CA LEU A 186 17.50 16.85 10.14
C LEU A 186 17.37 17.69 8.88
N LYS A 187 16.88 18.94 9.03
CA LYS A 187 16.94 19.92 7.95
C LYS A 187 18.40 20.26 7.67
N GLN A 188 18.72 20.42 6.40
CA GLN A 188 20.01 20.98 5.99
C GLN A 188 19.99 22.49 6.26
N GLU A 189 21.07 23.01 6.85
CA GLU A 189 21.33 24.45 6.91
C GLU A 189 21.25 25.07 5.49
N PRO A 190 20.70 26.29 5.32
CA PRO A 190 20.47 26.87 4.00
C PRO A 190 21.79 27.26 3.31
N VAL A 191 22.36 26.34 2.53
CA VAL A 191 23.57 26.58 1.73
C VAL A 191 23.27 27.56 0.60
N THR A 192 23.58 28.83 0.81
CA THR A 192 23.51 29.88 -0.21
C THR A 192 24.62 29.71 -1.26
N ARG A 193 24.32 28.94 -2.33
CA ARG A 193 25.09 28.95 -3.58
C ARG A 193 24.19 29.08 -4.82
N SER A 194 24.80 29.53 -5.90
CA SER A 194 24.14 30.22 -7.01
C SER A 194 23.51 29.35 -8.08
N THR A 195 22.52 29.94 -8.75
CA THR A 195 21.81 29.49 -9.95
C THR A 195 22.65 28.82 -11.03
N THR A 196 22.17 27.69 -11.56
CA THR A 196 22.38 27.26 -12.96
C THR A 196 21.04 26.73 -13.51
N ARG A 197 20.76 26.89 -14.81
CA ARG A 197 19.45 26.61 -15.42
C ARG A 197 19.38 25.26 -16.14
N GLY A 198 18.20 24.63 -16.08
CA GLY A 198 17.78 23.47 -16.90
C GLY A 198 17.03 22.42 -16.06
N GLY A 199 15.90 21.84 -16.49
CA GLY A 199 15.09 22.13 -17.67
C GLY A 199 14.29 20.91 -18.15
N ASP A 200 13.14 20.64 -17.52
CA ASP A 200 12.24 19.47 -17.68
C ASP A 200 12.86 18.06 -17.47
N GLY A 201 12.18 17.10 -16.81
CA GLY A 201 10.86 17.15 -16.17
C GLY A 201 10.53 15.93 -15.29
N THR A 202 9.39 16.01 -14.59
CA THR A 202 8.70 15.06 -13.66
C THR A 202 8.87 13.52 -13.89
N ARG A 203 8.70 12.60 -12.91
CA ARG A 203 7.60 12.43 -11.90
C ARG A 203 7.93 11.42 -10.73
N SER A 204 6.93 10.94 -9.94
CA SER A 204 7.10 10.24 -8.62
C SER A 204 5.94 9.27 -8.16
N SER A 205 6.13 8.51 -7.03
CA SER A 205 5.21 7.58 -6.23
C SER A 205 4.95 6.12 -6.74
N SER A 206 4.27 5.09 -6.13
CA SER A 206 4.28 4.43 -4.77
C SER A 206 3.52 3.01 -4.66
N ALA A 207 2.62 2.60 -3.67
CA ALA A 207 2.01 1.23 -3.30
C ALA A 207 0.44 0.84 -3.02
N ALA A 208 -0.21 -0.27 -3.56
CA ALA A 208 -1.73 -0.61 -3.64
C ALA A 208 -2.55 -1.73 -2.82
N ARG A 209 -2.99 -2.93 -3.36
CA ARG A 209 -3.44 -4.19 -2.64
C ARG A 209 -2.35 -5.26 -2.58
N PHE A 210 -1.93 -5.69 -1.40
CA PHE A 210 -0.77 -6.59 -1.26
C PHE A 210 -1.04 -8.06 -1.60
N GLY A 211 -1.09 -8.37 -2.89
CA GLY A 211 -0.45 -9.56 -3.46
C GLY A 211 0.75 -9.10 -4.29
N TYR A 212 1.70 -9.99 -4.57
CA TYR A 212 2.85 -9.64 -5.41
C TYR A 212 2.59 -10.13 -6.87
N GLY A 213 2.51 -9.19 -7.83
CA GLY A 213 2.22 -9.42 -9.26
C GLY A 213 3.45 -9.60 -10.16
N ASN A 214 3.44 -8.96 -11.34
CA ASN A 214 4.56 -8.97 -12.29
C ASN A 214 5.81 -8.26 -11.71
N GLU A 215 7.00 -8.69 -12.14
CA GLU A 215 8.26 -8.00 -11.84
C GLU A 215 8.33 -6.69 -12.62
N ALA A 216 8.29 -5.57 -11.92
CA ALA A 216 8.09 -4.24 -12.49
C ALA A 216 9.39 -3.48 -12.75
N SER A 217 9.34 -2.54 -13.70
CA SER A 217 10.52 -1.84 -14.25
C SER A 217 11.12 -0.73 -13.36
N SER A 218 10.47 -0.36 -12.27
CA SER A 218 10.87 0.71 -11.33
C SER A 218 11.63 0.17 -10.12
N ALA A 219 12.57 0.94 -9.57
CA ALA A 219 13.24 0.65 -8.30
C ALA A 219 12.99 1.75 -7.26
N SER A 220 12.81 1.39 -5.98
CA SER A 220 12.77 2.37 -4.90
C SER A 220 14.17 2.79 -4.43
N VAL A 221 14.29 4.01 -3.90
CA VAL A 221 15.54 4.56 -3.37
C VAL A 221 15.49 4.57 -1.84
N LYS A 222 16.60 4.23 -1.18
CA LYS A 222 16.70 4.22 0.28
C LYS A 222 16.43 5.61 0.87
N SER A 223 15.48 5.67 1.81
CA SER A 223 15.14 6.88 2.56
C SER A 223 16.27 7.36 3.47
N GLU A 224 16.43 8.68 3.59
CA GLU A 224 17.29 9.36 4.57
C GLU A 224 16.63 9.55 5.94
N PHE A 225 15.31 9.35 6.05
CA PHE A 225 14.58 9.62 7.28
C PHE A 225 14.77 8.48 8.30
N GLU A 226 14.97 8.86 9.56
CA GLU A 226 14.93 7.97 10.72
C GLU A 226 13.52 7.91 11.33
N TYR A 227 13.23 6.87 12.11
CA TYR A 227 12.01 6.81 12.92
C TYR A 227 11.98 7.94 13.97
N ALA A 228 10.84 8.62 14.09
CA ALA A 228 10.65 9.64 15.10
C ALA A 228 10.45 9.00 16.48
N THR A 229 11.43 9.19 17.36
CA THR A 229 11.39 8.70 18.76
C THR A 229 10.15 9.16 19.50
N GLU A 230 9.57 8.26 20.31
CA GLU A 230 8.29 8.46 21.02
C GLU A 230 7.11 8.75 20.06
N THR A 231 6.96 7.88 19.05
CA THR A 231 5.76 7.84 18.21
C THR A 231 5.23 6.42 18.06
N GLU A 232 3.92 6.25 18.26
CA GLU A 232 3.24 4.98 18.15
C GLU A 232 3.03 4.58 16.66
N LYS A 233 3.09 3.27 16.37
CA LYS A 233 2.63 2.76 15.08
C LYS A 233 1.11 2.80 15.02
N TYR A 234 0.55 3.13 13.87
CA TYR A 234 -0.87 2.99 13.58
C TYR A 234 -1.05 1.87 12.54
N VAL A 235 -1.85 0.84 12.86
CA VAL A 235 -2.13 -0.29 11.96
C VAL A 235 -3.61 -0.30 11.66
N LEU A 236 -3.97 -0.16 10.39
CA LEU A 236 -5.33 -0.07 9.90
C LEU A 236 -5.70 -1.34 9.12
N PRO A 237 -6.53 -2.24 9.69
CA PRO A 237 -7.06 -3.38 8.95
C PRO A 237 -8.16 -2.91 7.98
N ILE A 238 -8.06 -3.34 6.73
CA ILE A 238 -9.06 -3.09 5.69
C ILE A 238 -9.41 -4.42 5.01
N ARG A 239 -10.68 -4.62 4.71
CA ARG A 239 -11.13 -5.76 3.89
C ARG A 239 -11.33 -5.33 2.45
N LEU A 240 -10.95 -6.17 1.51
CA LEU A 240 -11.10 -5.89 0.08
C LEU A 240 -11.97 -6.97 -0.55
N ARG A 241 -13.12 -6.56 -1.12
CA ARG A 241 -13.99 -7.42 -1.91
C ARG A 241 -13.91 -7.06 -3.38
N ILE A 242 -14.26 -8.02 -4.24
CA ILE A 242 -14.43 -7.77 -5.66
C ILE A 242 -15.91 -7.47 -5.93
N SER A 243 -16.20 -6.53 -6.83
CA SER A 243 -17.55 -6.30 -7.35
C SER A 243 -18.07 -7.53 -8.10
N ASP A 244 -19.35 -7.84 -7.97
CA ASP A 244 -19.98 -8.93 -8.70
C ASP A 244 -19.94 -8.65 -10.22
N ASP A 245 -20.17 -7.40 -10.61
CA ASP A 245 -20.07 -6.89 -11.99
C ASP A 245 -18.63 -6.85 -12.56
N SER A 246 -17.61 -7.12 -11.74
CA SER A 246 -16.22 -7.13 -12.21
C SER A 246 -15.99 -8.23 -13.25
N ALA A 247 -15.46 -7.82 -14.41
CA ALA A 247 -14.85 -8.72 -15.38
C ALA A 247 -13.79 -9.62 -14.71
N ILE A 248 -13.60 -10.82 -15.26
CA ILE A 248 -12.61 -11.79 -14.78
C ILE A 248 -11.27 -11.53 -15.48
N SER A 249 -10.20 -11.43 -14.70
CA SER A 249 -8.85 -11.12 -15.16
C SER A 249 -8.01 -12.38 -15.35
N ASN A 250 -7.14 -12.40 -16.36
CA ASN A 250 -6.07 -13.42 -16.49
C ASN A 250 -4.76 -13.00 -15.78
N ILE A 251 -4.82 -11.95 -14.96
CA ILE A 251 -3.68 -11.41 -14.21
C ILE A 251 -3.38 -12.33 -13.02
N ASN A 252 -2.10 -12.59 -12.78
CA ASN A 252 -1.65 -13.45 -11.67
C ASN A 252 -1.56 -12.66 -10.35
N CYS A 253 -2.28 -13.10 -9.33
CA CYS A 253 -2.25 -12.54 -7.98
C CYS A 253 -1.80 -13.62 -6.98
N SER A 254 -0.64 -13.42 -6.34
CA SER A 254 -0.09 -14.38 -5.36
C SER A 254 0.01 -13.78 -3.95
N ARG A 255 -0.42 -14.55 -2.95
CA ARG A 255 -0.38 -14.22 -1.51
C ARG A 255 1.04 -13.95 -0.97
N HIS A 256 2.09 -14.51 -1.57
CA HIS A 256 3.45 -14.50 -1.01
C HIS A 256 4.53 -14.23 -2.06
N LEU A 257 5.66 -13.64 -1.65
CA LEU A 257 6.83 -13.35 -2.50
C LEU A 257 7.29 -14.53 -3.35
N GLU A 258 7.21 -15.74 -2.78
CA GLU A 258 7.70 -16.97 -3.40
C GLU A 258 6.80 -17.45 -4.54
N GLY A 259 5.49 -17.49 -4.31
CA GLY A 259 4.51 -17.79 -5.36
C GLY A 259 4.50 -16.73 -6.47
N ALA A 260 4.73 -15.45 -6.14
CA ALA A 260 4.88 -14.40 -7.15
C ALA A 260 6.13 -14.58 -8.01
N ASN A 261 7.28 -14.86 -7.39
CA ASN A 261 8.53 -15.15 -8.11
C ASN A 261 8.38 -16.39 -9.01
N LEU A 262 7.73 -17.45 -8.51
CA LEU A 262 7.47 -18.68 -9.26
C LEU A 262 6.51 -18.46 -10.43
N ASN A 263 5.49 -17.62 -10.28
CA ASN A 263 4.61 -17.19 -11.36
C ASN A 263 5.33 -16.32 -12.41
N ALA A 264 6.16 -15.37 -11.99
CA ALA A 264 6.98 -14.57 -12.89
C ALA A 264 7.96 -15.45 -13.68
N LEU A 265 8.53 -16.48 -13.04
CA LEU A 265 9.37 -17.47 -13.71
C LEU A 265 8.56 -18.31 -14.71
N ARG A 266 7.37 -18.81 -14.35
CA ARG A 266 6.46 -19.55 -15.25
C ARG A 266 6.04 -18.70 -16.46
N ARG A 267 5.69 -17.42 -16.27
CA ARG A 267 5.41 -16.48 -17.39
C ARG A 267 6.62 -16.36 -18.33
N LYS A 268 7.85 -16.24 -17.80
CA LYS A 268 9.10 -16.12 -18.59
C LYS A 268 9.53 -17.42 -19.30
N THR A 269 9.18 -18.60 -18.80
CA THR A 269 9.49 -19.87 -19.49
C THR A 269 8.42 -20.28 -20.51
N MET A 270 7.15 -19.88 -20.32
CA MET A 270 6.09 -20.08 -21.32
C MET A 270 6.19 -19.15 -22.54
N THR A 271 6.98 -18.08 -22.48
CA THR A 271 7.17 -17.11 -23.58
C THR A 271 8.42 -17.34 -24.42
N VAL A 272 9.02 -18.53 -24.37
CA VAL A 272 10.05 -18.97 -25.33
C VAL A 272 9.39 -19.67 -26.52
N PRO A 273 9.33 -19.07 -27.72
CA PRO A 273 8.84 -19.75 -28.91
C PRO A 273 9.90 -20.72 -29.46
N PHE A 274 9.44 -21.83 -30.02
CA PHE A 274 10.16 -22.63 -31.01
C PHE A 274 9.49 -22.44 -32.38
#